data_AF-U6MF96-F1
#
_entry.id   AF-U6MF96-F1
#
_cell.length_a   1.000
_cell.length_b   1.000
_cell.length_c   1.000
_cell.angle_alpha   90.00
_cell.angle_beta   90.00
_cell.angle_gamma   90.00
#
_symmetry.space_group_name_H-M   'P 1'
#
loop_
_entity.id
_entity.type
_entity.pdbx_description
1 polymer ?
#
loop_
_entity_poly.entity_id
_entity_poly.type
_entity_poly.pdbx_seq_one_letter_code
_entity_poly.pdbx_strand_id
1 'polypeptide(L)'
;MADAKQKLARFTSWLGLACGVLSLVVFFFLMPAVSPRVVVYDESFTKDYNRYTWRFAMFSFVPDVFVDIWTPFVMGMISIICHFGEFSFDWMCRTYGHFFVWNFVMALFGQIGYSGIIGIIASAFTLLCTLLSLICAFLVKDQSAKLQITQQK
;
A
#
# COMPACT_ATOMS: atom_id res chain seq x y z
N MET A 1 -7.16 -31.31 9.56
CA MET A 1 -7.30 -30.59 8.28
C MET A 1 -7.86 -29.18 8.42
N ALA A 2 -8.93 -28.95 9.21
CA ALA A 2 -9.49 -27.60 9.41
C ALA A 2 -8.48 -26.60 10.02
N ASP A 3 -7.68 -27.06 10.99
CA ASP A 3 -6.64 -26.25 11.65
C ASP A 3 -5.55 -25.73 10.69
N ALA A 4 -5.07 -26.57 9.76
CA ALA A 4 -4.05 -26.17 8.78
C ALA A 4 -4.55 -25.08 7.82
N LYS A 5 -5.82 -25.16 7.37
CA LYS A 5 -6.43 -24.14 6.50
C LYS A 5 -6.53 -22.79 7.22
N GLN A 6 -6.93 -22.81 8.50
CA GLN A 6 -7.05 -21.60 9.32
C GLN A 6 -5.69 -20.97 9.59
N LYS A 7 -4.66 -21.77 9.89
CA LYS A 7 -3.28 -21.30 10.06
C LYS A 7 -2.76 -20.63 8.80
N LEU A 8 -2.99 -21.23 7.63
CA LEU A 8 -2.62 -20.64 6.34
C LEU A 8 -3.32 -19.28 6.13
N ALA A 9 -4.63 -19.22 6.33
CA ALA A 9 -5.39 -17.98 6.23
C ALA A 9 -4.84 -16.87 7.15
N ARG A 10 -4.59 -17.19 8.42
CA ARG A 10 -4.00 -16.21 9.35
C ARG A 10 -2.60 -15.79 8.96
N PHE A 11 -1.78 -16.71 8.48
CA PHE A 11 -0.47 -16.37 7.93
C PHE A 11 -0.61 -15.41 6.73
N THR A 12 -1.51 -15.69 5.79
CA THR A 12 -1.80 -14.82 4.64
C THR A 12 -2.29 -13.44 5.05
N SER A 13 -3.12 -13.34 6.10
CA SER A 13 -3.58 -12.06 6.65
C SER A 13 -2.40 -11.20 7.16
N TRP A 14 -1.50 -11.81 7.94
CA TRP A 14 -0.28 -11.13 8.41
C TRP A 14 0.66 -10.76 7.28
N LEU A 15 0.76 -11.62 6.27
CA LEU A 15 1.56 -11.34 5.09
C LEU A 15 1.05 -10.11 4.35
N GLY A 16 -0.26 -9.95 4.20
CA GLY A 16 -0.84 -8.77 3.56
C GLY A 16 -0.65 -7.48 4.36
N LEU A 17 -0.70 -7.55 5.70
CA LEU A 17 -0.28 -6.42 6.55
C LEU A 17 1.18 -6.01 6.25
N ALA A 18 2.09 -7.00 6.19
CA ALA A 18 3.49 -6.76 5.84
C ALA A 18 3.66 -6.21 4.42
N CYS A 19 2.84 -6.63 3.45
CA CYS A 19 2.82 -6.07 2.10
C CYS A 19 2.45 -4.58 2.11
N GLY A 20 1.50 -4.19 2.95
CA GLY A 20 1.16 -2.78 3.17
C GLY A 20 2.33 -1.96 3.73
N VAL A 21 3.05 -2.50 4.71
CA VAL A 21 4.28 -1.88 5.25
C VAL A 21 5.36 -1.75 4.19
N LEU A 22 5.59 -2.78 3.38
CA LEU A 22 6.55 -2.74 2.27
C LEU A 22 6.18 -1.67 1.24
N SER A 23 4.89 -1.47 0.97
CA SER A 23 4.41 -0.38 0.10
C SER A 23 4.77 1.01 0.64
N LEU A 24 4.70 1.20 1.97
CA LEU A 24 5.19 2.44 2.61
C LEU A 24 6.71 2.57 2.49
N VAL A 25 7.46 1.47 2.63
CA VAL A 25 8.91 1.48 2.40
C VAL A 25 9.22 1.90 0.96
N VAL A 26 8.53 1.34 -0.03
CA VAL A 26 8.67 1.73 -1.45
C VAL A 26 8.46 3.25 -1.62
N PHE A 27 7.42 3.81 -0.99
CA PHE A 27 7.17 5.26 -0.99
C PHE A 27 8.33 6.06 -0.38
N PHE A 28 8.84 5.68 0.78
CA PHE A 28 9.95 6.40 1.41
C PHE A 28 11.24 6.33 0.60
N PHE A 29 11.48 5.25 -0.14
CA PHE A 29 12.60 5.13 -1.07
C PHE A 29 12.40 5.90 -2.38
N LEU A 30 11.15 6.28 -2.71
CA LEU A 30 10.85 7.16 -3.85
C LEU A 30 11.21 8.61 -3.52
N MET A 31 11.11 9.01 -2.26
CA MET A 31 11.29 10.40 -1.80
C MET A 31 12.63 11.05 -2.23
N PRO A 32 13.80 10.39 -2.16
CA PRO A 32 15.04 10.97 -2.64
C PRO A 32 15.03 11.28 -4.14
N ALA A 33 14.36 10.47 -4.95
CA ALA A 33 14.24 10.73 -6.40
C ALA A 33 13.37 11.95 -6.69
N VAL A 34 12.36 12.20 -5.86
CA VAL A 34 11.46 13.36 -5.98
C VAL A 34 12.11 14.64 -5.44
N SER A 35 12.89 14.54 -4.35
CA SER A 35 13.62 15.65 -3.73
C SER A 35 12.81 16.95 -3.53
N PRO A 36 11.62 16.88 -2.88
CA PRO A 36 10.80 18.07 -2.66
C PRO A 36 11.48 19.01 -1.66
N ARG A 37 11.57 20.29 -2.02
CA ARG A 37 12.21 21.32 -1.18
C ARG A 37 11.44 22.64 -1.25
N VAL A 38 11.25 23.24 -0.07
CA VAL A 38 10.79 24.62 0.05
C VAL A 38 12.01 25.52 -0.02
N VAL A 39 12.03 26.42 -0.98
CA VAL A 39 13.07 27.41 -1.15
C VAL A 39 12.55 28.76 -0.68
N VAL A 40 13.32 29.41 0.19
CA VAL A 40 13.04 30.76 0.71
C VAL A 40 14.17 31.65 0.21
N TYR A 41 13.83 32.74 -0.49
CA TYR A 41 14.79 33.73 -0.98
C TYR A 41 14.43 35.11 -0.44
N ASP A 42 15.45 35.87 -0.07
CA ASP A 42 15.29 37.21 0.52
C ASP A 42 15.03 38.30 -0.53
N GLU A 43 15.30 38.03 -1.81
CA GLU A 43 15.32 39.07 -2.86
C GLU A 43 13.93 39.43 -3.42
N SER A 44 12.91 38.58 -3.27
CA SER A 44 11.57 38.86 -3.77
C SER A 44 10.48 38.11 -3.03
N PHE A 45 9.65 38.83 -2.26
CA PHE A 45 8.56 38.26 -1.47
C PHE A 45 7.41 37.67 -2.32
N THR A 46 7.22 38.17 -3.54
CA THR A 46 6.07 37.80 -4.39
C THR A 46 6.41 36.75 -5.45
N LYS A 47 7.68 36.39 -5.60
CA LYS A 47 8.09 35.42 -6.63
C LYS A 47 7.81 33.99 -6.17
N ASP A 48 7.15 33.23 -7.03
CA ASP A 48 6.78 31.84 -6.76
C ASP A 48 7.93 30.88 -7.08
N TYR A 49 8.87 30.76 -6.15
CA TYR A 49 10.01 29.84 -6.27
C TYR A 49 9.62 28.37 -6.08
N ASN A 50 8.54 28.11 -5.35
CA ASN A 50 8.15 26.78 -4.88
C ASN A 50 7.25 26.01 -5.87
N ARG A 51 6.93 26.62 -7.01
CA ARG A 51 6.18 25.96 -8.09
C ARG A 51 6.79 24.61 -8.45
N TYR A 52 8.05 24.57 -8.87
CA TYR A 52 8.67 23.35 -9.40
C TYR A 52 9.32 22.48 -8.32
N THR A 53 9.83 23.08 -7.25
CA THR A 53 10.59 22.36 -6.23
C THR A 53 9.74 21.77 -5.12
N TRP A 54 8.51 22.25 -4.94
CA TRP A 54 7.59 21.79 -3.90
C TRP A 54 6.27 21.28 -4.50
N ARG A 55 5.54 22.14 -5.21
CA ARG A 55 4.21 21.80 -5.74
C ARG A 55 4.28 20.73 -6.83
N PHE A 56 4.96 21.02 -7.93
CA PHE A 56 5.11 20.05 -9.03
C PHE A 56 6.07 18.90 -8.71
N ALA A 57 6.88 19.03 -7.65
CA ALA A 57 7.66 17.92 -7.15
C ALA A 57 6.77 16.87 -6.46
N MET A 58 5.81 17.27 -5.62
CA MET A 58 5.04 16.30 -4.82
C MET A 58 3.63 16.75 -4.43
N PHE A 59 3.42 18.06 -4.26
CA PHE A 59 2.20 18.65 -3.71
C PHE A 59 1.39 19.40 -4.77
N SER A 60 0.97 18.69 -5.82
CA SER A 60 0.14 19.21 -6.90
C SER A 60 -0.92 18.18 -7.27
N PHE A 61 -2.17 18.60 -7.46
CA PHE A 61 -3.26 17.72 -7.91
C PHE A 61 -3.22 17.36 -9.40
N VAL A 62 -2.13 17.69 -10.09
CA VAL A 62 -1.87 17.12 -11.42
C VAL A 62 -1.73 15.61 -11.26
N PRO A 63 -2.50 14.78 -11.99
CA PRO A 63 -2.51 13.32 -11.80
C PRO A 63 -1.12 12.69 -11.83
N ASP A 64 -0.28 13.11 -12.79
CA ASP A 64 1.09 12.61 -12.94
C ASP A 64 2.02 12.95 -11.75
N VAL A 65 1.63 13.91 -10.90
CA VAL A 65 2.36 14.24 -9.67
C VAL A 65 1.69 13.54 -8.49
N PHE A 66 0.40 13.77 -8.27
CA PHE A 66 -0.28 13.27 -7.08
C PHE A 66 -0.48 11.75 -7.13
N VAL A 67 -1.10 11.24 -8.19
CA VAL A 67 -1.44 9.82 -8.27
C VAL A 67 -0.16 9.02 -8.33
N ASP A 68 0.78 9.38 -9.19
CA ASP A 68 2.01 8.60 -9.35
C ASP A 68 2.81 8.51 -8.04
N ILE A 69 3.13 9.66 -7.43
CA ILE A 69 4.02 9.68 -6.25
C ILE A 69 3.34 9.08 -5.01
N TRP A 70 2.04 9.32 -4.82
CA TRP A 70 1.34 8.91 -3.61
C TRP A 70 0.71 7.52 -3.67
N THR A 71 0.63 6.88 -4.84
CA THR A 71 0.01 5.56 -4.98
C THR A 71 0.62 4.51 -4.02
N PRO A 72 1.96 4.35 -3.91
CA PRO A 72 2.54 3.37 -2.99
C PRO A 72 2.18 3.65 -1.53
N PHE A 73 2.10 4.93 -1.14
CA PHE A 73 1.71 5.34 0.20
C PHE A 73 0.24 5.03 0.48
N VAL A 74 -0.67 5.49 -0.37
CA VAL A 74 -2.12 5.34 -0.16
C VAL A 74 -2.51 3.87 -0.16
N MET A 75 -2.02 3.08 -1.11
CA MET A 75 -2.29 1.64 -1.16
C MET A 75 -1.70 0.91 0.05
N GLY A 76 -0.49 1.29 0.48
CA GLY A 76 0.12 0.77 1.70
C GLY A 76 -0.70 1.06 2.95
N MET A 77 -1.13 2.31 3.12
CA MET A 77 -1.95 2.75 4.26
C MET A 77 -3.30 2.04 4.29
N ILE A 78 -4.00 1.93 3.15
CA ILE A 78 -5.27 1.19 3.07
C ILE A 78 -5.06 -0.27 3.48
N SER A 79 -3.99 -0.90 3.00
CA SER A 79 -3.63 -2.29 3.32
C SER A 79 -3.29 -2.50 4.79
N ILE A 80 -2.76 -1.48 5.47
CA ILE A 80 -2.46 -1.54 6.90
C ILE A 80 -3.73 -1.32 7.73
N ILE A 81 -4.43 -0.22 7.45
CA ILE A 81 -5.58 0.25 8.22
C ILE A 81 -6.71 -0.78 8.20
N CYS A 82 -6.89 -1.52 7.09
CA CYS A 82 -7.95 -2.52 6.98
C CYS A 82 -7.87 -3.64 8.03
N HIS A 83 -6.70 -3.87 8.63
CA HIS A 83 -6.50 -4.88 9.66
C HIS A 83 -6.93 -4.42 11.06
N PHE A 84 -7.16 -3.11 11.27
CA PHE A 84 -7.63 -2.54 12.53
C PHE A 84 -9.15 -2.62 12.65
N GLY A 85 -9.68 -3.04 13.80
CA GLY A 85 -11.11 -3.29 13.99
C GLY A 85 -11.97 -2.06 13.73
N GLU A 86 -11.50 -0.89 14.16
CA GLU A 86 -12.16 0.42 14.07
C GLU A 86 -12.39 0.91 12.63
N PHE A 87 -11.60 0.42 11.66
CA PHE A 87 -11.68 0.86 10.28
C PHE A 87 -12.31 -0.23 9.39
N SER A 88 -13.48 0.05 8.82
CA SER A 88 -14.25 -0.88 7.99
C SER A 88 -13.99 -0.64 6.50
N PHE A 89 -12.93 -1.24 5.96
CA PHE A 89 -12.81 -1.44 4.51
C PHE A 89 -13.53 -2.73 4.10
N ASP A 90 -14.86 -2.67 4.12
CA ASP A 90 -15.74 -3.85 4.05
C ASP A 90 -15.64 -4.63 2.75
N TRP A 91 -15.19 -4.00 1.67
CA TRP A 91 -15.00 -4.69 0.39
C TRP A 91 -13.70 -5.50 0.38
N MET A 92 -12.58 -4.86 0.71
CA MET A 92 -11.23 -5.41 0.48
C MET A 92 -10.91 -6.64 1.33
N CYS A 93 -11.27 -6.63 2.61
CA CYS A 93 -10.98 -7.73 3.54
C CYS A 93 -12.18 -8.66 3.77
N ARG A 94 -13.26 -8.52 2.99
CA ARG A 94 -14.47 -9.33 3.17
C ARG A 94 -14.20 -10.81 3.07
N THR A 95 -13.47 -11.19 2.01
CA THR A 95 -13.04 -12.55 1.71
C THR A 95 -11.64 -12.53 1.15
N TYR A 96 -10.96 -13.67 1.19
CA TYR A 96 -9.64 -13.79 0.56
C TYR A 96 -9.65 -13.59 -0.96
N GLY A 97 -10.81 -13.72 -1.62
CA GLY A 97 -10.95 -13.37 -3.04
C GLY A 97 -10.82 -11.87 -3.31
N HIS A 98 -11.44 -11.04 -2.47
CA HIS A 98 -11.26 -9.58 -2.53
C HIS A 98 -9.84 -9.19 -2.18
N PHE A 99 -9.26 -9.87 -1.18
CA PHE A 99 -7.89 -9.64 -0.75
C PHE A 99 -6.87 -10.01 -1.84
N PHE A 100 -7.13 -11.08 -2.61
CA PHE A 100 -6.35 -11.43 -3.80
C PHE A 100 -6.37 -10.29 -4.82
N VAL A 101 -7.55 -9.79 -5.21
CA VAL A 101 -7.67 -8.70 -6.20
C VAL A 101 -6.91 -7.48 -5.73
N TRP A 102 -7.08 -7.10 -4.46
CA TRP A 102 -6.39 -5.95 -3.90
C TRP A 102 -4.87 -6.09 -3.92
N ASN A 103 -4.33 -7.19 -3.38
CA ASN A 103 -2.87 -7.40 -3.35
C ASN A 103 -2.29 -7.49 -4.76
N PHE A 104 -3.03 -8.06 -5.72
CA PHE A 104 -2.60 -8.10 -7.12
C PHE A 104 -2.49 -6.70 -7.72
N VAL A 105 -3.51 -5.87 -7.52
CA VAL A 105 -3.51 -4.46 -7.96
C VAL A 105 -2.38 -3.68 -7.26
N MET A 106 -2.17 -3.88 -5.96
CA MET A 106 -1.08 -3.21 -5.23
C MET A 106 0.30 -3.60 -5.74
N ALA A 107 0.53 -4.88 -6.05
CA ALA A 107 1.81 -5.31 -6.60
C ALA A 107 2.10 -4.64 -7.96
N LEU A 108 1.10 -4.56 -8.84
CA LEU A 108 1.27 -4.01 -10.19
C LEU A 108 1.31 -2.49 -10.23
N PHE A 109 0.43 -1.83 -9.46
CA PHE A 109 0.20 -0.39 -9.57
C PHE A 109 0.73 0.41 -8.39
N GLY A 110 1.07 -0.23 -7.27
CA GLY A 110 1.60 0.44 -6.08
C GLY A 110 3.05 0.11 -5.76
N GLN A 111 3.68 -0.84 -6.46
CA GLN A 111 5.00 -1.33 -6.09
C GLN A 111 5.96 -1.53 -7.28
N ILE A 112 5.65 -2.36 -8.28
CA ILE A 112 6.68 -2.87 -9.21
C ILE A 112 7.34 -1.78 -10.06
N GLY A 113 6.58 -0.73 -10.40
CA GLY A 113 7.08 0.41 -11.17
C GLY A 113 7.85 1.46 -10.35
N TYR A 114 7.91 1.31 -9.02
CA TYR A 114 8.42 2.33 -8.11
C TYR A 114 9.77 1.97 -7.51
N SER A 115 10.63 2.96 -7.27
CA SER A 115 11.85 2.82 -6.46
C SER A 115 12.80 1.69 -6.89
N GLY A 116 12.82 1.35 -8.19
CA GLY A 116 13.74 0.39 -8.80
C GLY A 116 13.66 -1.00 -8.16
N ILE A 117 14.81 -1.52 -7.70
CA ILE A 117 14.92 -2.87 -7.11
C ILE A 117 14.03 -3.04 -5.88
N ILE A 118 13.82 -1.98 -5.08
CA ILE A 118 12.99 -2.05 -3.88
C ILE A 118 11.53 -2.35 -4.24
N GLY A 119 11.00 -1.70 -5.28
CA GLY A 119 9.66 -1.99 -5.79
C GLY A 119 9.52 -3.41 -6.32
N ILE A 120 10.53 -3.92 -7.03
CA ILE A 120 10.54 -5.30 -7.54
C ILE A 120 10.49 -6.32 -6.39
N ILE A 121 11.32 -6.14 -5.36
CA ILE A 121 11.34 -7.03 -4.18
C ILE A 121 10.00 -6.98 -3.44
N ALA A 122 9.48 -5.77 -3.18
CA ALA A 122 8.18 -5.60 -2.53
C ALA A 122 7.06 -6.28 -3.33
N SER A 123 7.07 -6.13 -4.65
CA SER A 123 6.09 -6.73 -5.55
C SER A 123 6.16 -8.25 -5.56
N ALA A 124 7.36 -8.83 -5.58
CA ALA A 124 7.52 -10.29 -5.51
C ALA A 124 6.92 -10.86 -4.22
N PHE A 125 7.13 -10.17 -3.09
CA PHE A 125 6.54 -10.53 -1.80
C PHE A 125 5.01 -10.38 -1.81
N THR A 126 4.49 -9.28 -2.37
CA THR A 126 3.04 -9.05 -2.51
C THR A 126 2.38 -10.02 -3.48
N LEU A 127 3.06 -10.46 -4.54
CA LEU A 127 2.58 -11.49 -5.45
C LEU A 127 2.53 -12.87 -4.79
N LEU A 128 3.45 -13.18 -3.88
CA LEU A 128 3.33 -14.36 -3.03
C LEU A 128 2.08 -14.27 -2.13
N CYS A 129 1.84 -13.11 -1.50
CA CYS A 129 0.61 -12.89 -0.72
C CYS A 129 -0.66 -13.01 -1.57
N THR A 130 -0.62 -12.49 -2.80
CA THR A 130 -1.67 -12.62 -3.80
C THR A 130 -1.97 -14.09 -4.08
N LEU A 131 -0.95 -14.89 -4.39
CA LEU A 131 -1.11 -16.33 -4.64
C LEU A 131 -1.72 -17.06 -3.44
N LEU A 132 -1.21 -16.80 -2.22
CA LEU A 132 -1.76 -17.41 -1.01
C LEU A 132 -3.21 -16.97 -0.74
N SER A 133 -3.55 -15.72 -1.05
CA SER A 133 -4.92 -15.21 -0.95
C SER A 133 -5.85 -15.92 -1.93
N LEU A 134 -5.40 -16.17 -3.16
CA LEU A 134 -6.16 -16.95 -4.14
C LEU A 134 -6.41 -18.37 -3.64
N ILE A 135 -5.39 -19.03 -3.09
CA ILE A 135 -5.52 -20.36 -2.50
C ILE A 135 -6.54 -20.32 -1.34
N CYS A 136 -6.45 -19.34 -0.45
CA CYS A 136 -7.38 -19.17 0.66
C CYS A 136 -8.81 -18.87 0.19
N ALA A 137 -8.99 -18.16 -0.93
CA ALA A 137 -10.31 -17.88 -1.50
C ALA A 137 -11.08 -19.17 -1.84
N PHE A 138 -10.39 -20.24 -2.23
CA PHE A 138 -11.00 -21.55 -2.47
C PHE A 138 -11.11 -22.41 -1.21
N LEU A 139 -10.15 -22.30 -0.28
CA LEU A 139 -10.10 -23.14 0.92
C LEU A 139 -11.01 -22.66 2.06
N VAL A 140 -11.21 -21.35 2.20
CA VAL A 140 -11.94 -20.66 3.29
C VAL A 140 -12.81 -19.52 2.75
N LYS A 141 -13.74 -19.85 1.85
CA LYS A 141 -14.54 -18.91 1.01
C LYS A 141 -15.12 -17.71 1.75
N ASP A 142 -15.68 -17.93 2.94
CA ASP A 142 -16.42 -16.90 3.69
C ASP A 142 -15.62 -16.29 4.85
N GLN A 143 -14.32 -16.60 4.96
CA GLN A 143 -13.47 -16.02 5.99
C GLN A 143 -12.89 -14.67 5.55
N SER A 144 -12.95 -13.71 6.48
CA SER A 144 -12.30 -12.41 6.33
C SER A 144 -10.78 -12.50 6.46
N ALA A 145 -10.07 -11.71 5.65
CA ALA A 145 -8.62 -11.52 5.77
C ALA A 145 -8.23 -10.48 6.84
N LYS A 146 -9.20 -9.85 7.51
CA LYS A 146 -8.97 -8.83 8.54
C LYS A 146 -8.38 -9.45 9.80
N LEU A 147 -7.35 -8.82 10.38
CA LEU A 147 -6.67 -9.33 11.58
C LEU A 147 -7.36 -8.93 12.90
N GLN A 148 -8.11 -7.82 12.89
CA GLN A 148 -8.78 -7.26 14.08
C GLN A 148 -7.80 -6.90 15.21
N ILE A 149 -6.71 -6.18 14.85
CA ILE A 149 -5.61 -5.84 15.79
C ILE A 149 -6.08 -5.01 16.99
N THR A 150 -7.14 -4.23 16.83
CA THR A 150 -7.77 -3.45 17.90
C THR A 150 -9.28 -3.63 17.79
N GLN A 151 -9.89 -4.37 18.72
CA GLN A 151 -11.33 -4.33 18.94
C GLN A 151 -11.59 -3.44 20.15
N GLN A 152 -12.40 -2.39 19.99
CA GLN A 152 -13.07 -1.79 21.15
C GLN A 152 -14.06 -2.83 21.71
N LYS A 153 -14.04 -2.96 23.04
CA LYS A 153 -15.02 -3.71 23.82
C LYS A 153 -16.44 -3.20 23.57
#